data_AF-A0A453NLR9-F1
#
_entry.id   AF-A0A453NLR9-F1
#
_cell.length_a   1.000
_cell.length_b   1.000
_cell.length_c   1.000
_cell.angle_alpha   90.00
_cell.angle_beta   90.00
_cell.angle_gamma   90.00
#
_symmetry.space_group_name_H-M   'P 1'
#
loop_
_entity.id
_entity.type
_entity.pdbx_description
1 polymer ?
#
loop_
_entity_poly.entity_id
_entity_poly.type
_entity_poly.pdbx_seq_one_letter_code
_entity_poly.pdbx_strand_id
1 'polypeptide(L)'
;MAIECLSGSDSKEGIAKAANLLCSDFCNRNTHGHNKGDNAFTEADMVCALRAVGSGGPEPDLLLVYGPVRCHLGFPAWRLRFTKIMHMGSLKSMKYGSIVKALHRFSHKYQNYGNPIFQVNERRQESHPFCYVKCVLLERAEVY
;
A
#
# COMPACT_ATOMS: atom_id res chain seq x y z
N MET A 1 14.33 -10.21 4.37
CA MET A 1 13.68 -9.87 3.08
C MET A 1 12.39 -10.69 2.99
N ALA A 2 11.25 -10.06 2.72
CA ALA A 2 9.95 -10.74 2.63
C ALA A 2 9.35 -10.52 1.23
N ILE A 3 8.95 -11.61 0.57
CA ILE A 3 8.25 -11.58 -0.72
C ILE A 3 6.77 -11.87 -0.43
N GLU A 4 5.88 -11.03 -0.97
CA GLU A 4 4.43 -11.18 -0.84
C GLU A 4 3.87 -11.22 -2.25
N CYS A 5 3.24 -12.32 -2.62
CA CYS A 5 2.50 -12.44 -3.87
C CYS A 5 1.06 -12.06 -3.56
N LEU A 6 0.54 -11.09 -4.30
CA LEU A 6 -0.82 -10.59 -4.13
C LEU A 6 -1.60 -10.78 -5.43
N SER A 7 -2.86 -11.19 -5.32
CA SER A 7 -3.82 -11.32 -6.41
C SER A 7 -4.69 -10.07 -6.49
N GLY A 8 -5.19 -9.72 -7.69
CA GLY A 8 -6.07 -8.57 -7.88
C GLY A 8 -7.33 -8.56 -6.99
N SER A 9 -7.82 -9.74 -6.58
CA SER A 9 -8.91 -9.92 -5.62
C SER A 9 -8.61 -9.32 -4.24
N ASP A 10 -7.35 -9.42 -3.80
CA ASP A 10 -6.96 -9.23 -2.40
C ASP A 10 -7.12 -7.77 -1.95
N SER A 11 -7.03 -6.83 -2.90
CA SER A 11 -7.17 -5.40 -2.61
C SER A 11 -8.58 -4.99 -2.21
N LYS A 12 -9.57 -5.34 -3.03
CA LYS A 12 -10.97 -4.95 -2.82
C LYS A 12 -11.60 -5.77 -1.71
N GLU A 13 -11.33 -7.07 -1.71
CA GLU A 13 -11.84 -7.98 -0.69
C GLU A 13 -11.29 -7.63 0.69
N GLY A 14 -10.00 -7.32 0.81
CA GLY A 14 -9.39 -6.90 2.07
C GLY A 14 -10.02 -5.63 2.64
N ILE A 15 -10.28 -4.63 1.80
CA ILE A 15 -10.96 -3.40 2.22
C ILE A 15 -12.41 -3.68 2.64
N ALA A 16 -13.15 -4.48 1.87
CA ALA A 16 -14.53 -4.82 2.22
C ALA A 16 -14.62 -5.58 3.55
N LYS A 17 -13.72 -6.55 3.79
CA LYS A 17 -13.62 -7.27 5.05
C LYS A 17 -13.30 -6.35 6.23
N ALA A 18 -12.34 -5.45 6.06
CA ALA A 18 -11.96 -4.49 7.10
C ALA A 18 -13.11 -3.50 7.40
N ALA A 19 -13.81 -3.00 6.38
CA ALA A 19 -14.97 -2.14 6.56
C ALA A 19 -16.12 -2.87 7.28
N ASN A 20 -16.39 -4.13 6.91
CA ASN A 20 -17.41 -4.95 7.58
C ASN A 20 -17.08 -5.16 9.06
N LEU A 21 -15.80 -5.41 9.39
CA LEU A 21 -15.33 -5.57 10.77
C LEU A 21 -15.57 -4.29 11.60
N LEU A 22 -15.20 -3.13 11.06
CA LEU A 22 -15.44 -1.84 11.71
C LEU A 22 -16.93 -1.57 11.94
N CYS A 23 -17.76 -1.87 10.93
CA CYS A 23 -19.21 -1.70 11.02
C CYS A 23 -19.84 -2.65 12.05
N SER A 24 -19.41 -3.91 12.13
CA SER A 24 -19.92 -4.86 13.12
C SER A 24 -19.56 -4.46 14.54
N ASP A 25 -18.32 -4.05 14.76
CA ASP A 25 -17.85 -3.61 16.09
C ASP A 25 -18.58 -2.35 16.54
N PHE A 26 -18.86 -1.45 15.60
CA PHE A 26 -19.64 -0.26 15.84
C PHE A 26 -21.10 -0.58 16.23
N CYS A 27 -21.78 -1.44 15.45
CA CYS A 27 -23.15 -1.85 15.73
C CYS A 27 -23.29 -2.52 17.12
N ASN A 28 -22.32 -3.34 17.51
CA ASN A 28 -22.28 -4.00 18.81
C ASN A 28 -22.06 -3.03 19.99
N ARG A 29 -21.34 -1.92 19.80
CA ARG A 29 -21.16 -0.90 20.85
C ARG A 29 -22.42 -0.04 21.05
N ASN A 30 -23.17 0.20 19.98
CA ASN A 30 -24.39 1.02 20.02
C ASN A 30 -25.57 0.33 20.73
N THR A 31 -25.62 -1.01 20.74
CA THR A 31 -26.66 -1.76 21.47
C THR A 31 -26.52 -1.66 23.00
N HIS A 32 -25.38 -1.19 23.51
CA HIS A 32 -25.09 -1.06 24.95
C HIS A 32 -25.29 0.36 25.51
N GLY A 33 -25.97 1.25 24.78
CA GLY A 33 -26.53 2.50 25.33
C GLY A 33 -25.59 3.70 25.42
N HIS A 34 -24.47 3.73 24.69
CA HIS A 34 -23.59 4.90 24.68
C HIS A 34 -24.03 5.93 23.62
N ASN A 35 -24.30 7.16 24.06
CA ASN A 35 -24.79 8.26 23.24
C ASN A 35 -23.79 8.68 22.14
N LYS A 36 -24.42 8.99 21.00
CA LYS A 36 -23.92 9.43 19.70
C LYS A 36 -23.16 10.77 19.81
N GLY A 37 -21.84 10.72 19.87
CA GLY A 37 -20.95 11.85 19.69
C GLY A 37 -19.75 11.44 18.85
N ASP A 38 -19.73 11.87 17.59
CA ASP A 38 -18.63 11.76 16.61
C ASP A 38 -18.10 10.34 16.33
N ASN A 39 -18.95 9.51 15.72
CA ASN A 39 -18.58 8.19 15.20
C ASN A 39 -17.87 8.28 13.84
N ALA A 40 -16.79 9.04 13.75
CA ALA A 40 -15.96 9.10 12.56
C ALA A 40 -14.87 8.02 12.65
N PHE A 41 -14.92 7.01 11.77
CA PHE A 41 -13.81 6.07 11.62
C PHE A 41 -12.55 6.85 11.24
N THR A 42 -11.46 6.61 11.97
CA THR A 42 -10.17 7.21 11.70
C THR A 42 -9.35 6.33 10.75
N GLU A 43 -8.31 6.92 10.15
CA GLU A 43 -7.34 6.18 9.35
C GLU A 43 -6.67 5.04 10.16
N ALA A 44 -6.40 5.29 11.45
CA ALA A 44 -5.82 4.31 12.36
C ALA A 44 -6.76 3.11 12.57
N ASP A 45 -8.07 3.36 12.70
CA ASP A 45 -9.08 2.29 12.82
C ASP A 45 -9.06 1.38 11.59
N MET A 46 -8.96 1.97 10.40
CA MET A 46 -8.89 1.19 9.16
C MET A 46 -7.57 0.43 9.02
N VAL A 47 -6.44 0.99 9.45
CA VAL A 47 -5.15 0.26 9.49
C VAL A 47 -5.22 -0.94 10.43
N CYS A 48 -5.83 -0.78 11.61
CA CYS A 48 -6.07 -1.86 12.56
C CYS A 48 -6.98 -2.94 11.97
N ALA A 49 -8.10 -2.55 11.36
CA ALA A 49 -9.03 -3.48 10.74
C ALA A 49 -8.40 -4.25 9.57
N LEU A 50 -7.63 -3.59 8.71
CA LEU A 50 -6.89 -4.24 7.63
C LEU A 50 -5.87 -5.25 8.16
N ARG A 51 -5.18 -4.92 9.25
CA ARG A 51 -4.26 -5.87 9.91
C ARG A 51 -5.02 -7.09 10.45
N ALA A 52 -6.17 -6.88 11.08
CA ALA A 52 -6.99 -7.96 11.63
C ALA A 52 -7.50 -8.93 10.55
N VAL A 53 -7.85 -8.43 9.35
CA VAL A 53 -8.30 -9.26 8.22
C VAL A 53 -7.16 -9.82 7.36
N GLY A 54 -5.89 -9.61 7.77
CA GLY A 54 -4.72 -10.13 7.07
C GLY A 54 -4.31 -9.34 5.82
N SER A 55 -4.86 -8.13 5.62
CA SER A 55 -4.57 -7.25 4.47
C SER A 55 -3.72 -6.02 4.83
N GLY A 56 -3.30 -5.89 6.09
CA GLY A 56 -2.52 -4.77 6.64
C GLY A 56 -1.01 -4.86 6.41
N GLY A 57 -0.58 -5.29 5.23
CA GLY A 57 0.84 -5.38 4.87
C GLY A 57 1.54 -4.00 4.80
N PRO A 58 2.88 -3.96 4.76
CA PRO A 58 3.64 -2.70 4.73
C PRO A 58 3.36 -1.89 3.46
N GLU A 59 3.38 -0.57 3.57
CA GLU A 59 3.22 0.33 2.43
C GLU A 59 4.48 0.31 1.57
N PRO A 60 4.40 0.03 0.26
CA PRO A 60 5.57 0.04 -0.61
C PRO A 60 6.04 1.48 -0.87
N ASP A 61 7.35 1.71 -0.84
CA ASP A 61 7.92 3.02 -1.19
C ASP A 61 7.94 3.26 -2.71
N LEU A 62 8.04 2.18 -3.49
CA LEU A 62 8.16 2.19 -4.95
C LEU A 62 7.31 1.09 -5.58
N LEU A 63 6.46 1.46 -6.55
CA LEU A 63 5.67 0.56 -7.39
C LEU A 63 6.13 0.65 -8.84
N LEU A 64 6.57 -0.48 -9.40
CA LEU A 64 6.88 -0.61 -10.82
C LEU A 64 5.67 -1.18 -11.56
N VAL A 65 5.05 -0.38 -12.42
CA VAL A 65 3.85 -0.77 -13.18
C VAL A 65 4.23 -1.16 -14.60
N TYR A 66 3.93 -2.39 -14.97
CA TYR A 66 4.11 -2.92 -16.32
C TYR A 66 2.76 -3.05 -17.02
N GLY A 67 2.76 -2.85 -18.33
CA GLY A 67 1.57 -2.99 -19.17
C GLY A 67 1.31 -1.78 -20.08
N PRO A 68 0.35 -1.91 -21.00
CA PRO A 68 0.03 -0.90 -22.00
C PRO A 68 -0.71 0.31 -21.41
N VAL A 69 -1.39 0.13 -20.28
CA VAL A 69 -2.20 1.16 -19.64
C VAL A 69 -1.49 1.70 -18.40
N ARG A 70 -1.51 3.02 -18.23
CA ARG A 70 -1.02 3.69 -17.01
C ARG A 70 -2.07 3.64 -15.89
N CYS A 71 -2.40 2.44 -15.44
CA CYS A 71 -3.42 2.22 -14.40
C CYS A 71 -2.94 1.15 -13.41
N HIS A 72 -3.23 1.36 -12.13
CA HIS A 72 -2.95 0.40 -11.04
C HIS A 72 -4.18 -0.45 -10.69
N LEU A 73 -5.32 -0.25 -11.40
CA LEU A 73 -6.56 -1.02 -11.28
C LEU A 73 -7.10 -1.18 -9.85
N GLY A 74 -6.80 -0.22 -8.96
CA GLY A 74 -7.19 -0.25 -7.55
C GLY A 74 -6.31 -1.15 -6.68
N PHE A 75 -5.08 -1.45 -7.10
CA PHE A 75 -4.21 -2.41 -6.43
C PHE A 75 -2.84 -1.83 -6.02
N PRO A 76 -2.41 -2.00 -4.76
CA PRO A 76 -3.20 -2.27 -3.54
C PRO A 76 -3.88 -0.98 -3.03
N ALA A 77 -5.21 -0.94 -3.00
CA ALA A 77 -5.97 0.29 -2.79
C ALA A 77 -5.64 1.09 -1.50
N TRP A 78 -5.35 0.45 -0.36
CA TRP A 78 -5.04 1.18 0.90
C TRP A 78 -3.56 1.52 1.08
N ARG A 79 -2.66 0.69 0.54
CA ARG A 79 -1.21 0.74 0.85
C ARG A 79 -0.42 1.76 0.01
N LEU A 80 -1.06 2.46 -0.92
CA LEU A 80 -0.37 3.28 -1.94
C LEU A 80 -0.21 4.77 -1.62
N ARG A 81 -0.49 5.20 -0.38
CA ARG A 81 -0.63 6.62 -0.01
C ARG A 81 0.58 7.47 -0.32
N PHE A 82 1.78 6.92 -0.09
CA PHE A 82 3.06 7.58 -0.32
C PHE A 82 3.98 6.76 -1.23
N THR A 83 3.38 5.94 -2.09
CA THR A 83 4.14 5.07 -2.99
C THR A 83 4.54 5.83 -4.25
N LYS A 84 5.83 5.79 -4.60
CA LYS A 84 6.27 6.28 -5.91
C LYS A 84 5.84 5.30 -6.99
N ILE A 85 5.02 5.74 -7.93
CA ILE A 85 4.62 4.91 -9.08
C ILE A 85 5.53 5.21 -10.28
N MET A 86 6.10 4.16 -10.88
CA MET A 86 6.93 4.23 -12.08
C MET A 86 6.39 3.26 -13.15
N HIS A 87 5.97 3.81 -14.28
CA HIS A 87 5.53 3.01 -15.42
C HIS A 87 6.73 2.55 -16.24
N MET A 88 6.88 1.24 -16.40
CA MET A 88 8.05 0.58 -16.97
C MET A 88 7.84 0.08 -18.40
N GLY A 89 6.60 0.10 -18.91
CA GLY A 89 6.25 -0.40 -20.25
C GLY A 89 5.89 -1.89 -20.25
N SER A 90 6.06 -2.56 -21.39
CA SER A 90 5.76 -4.00 -21.52
C SER A 90 6.71 -4.86 -20.67
N LEU A 91 6.16 -5.85 -19.98
CA LEU A 91 6.97 -6.82 -19.23
C LEU A 91 7.83 -7.70 -20.16
N LYS A 92 7.33 -8.00 -21.37
CA LYS A 92 8.03 -8.82 -22.38
C LYS A 92 9.36 -8.20 -22.84
N SER A 93 9.56 -6.90 -22.63
CA SER A 93 10.81 -6.18 -22.96
C SER A 93 11.62 -5.75 -21.73
N MET A 94 11.34 -6.30 -20.55
CA MET A 94 12.02 -5.93 -19.32
C MET A 94 13.50 -6.37 -19.34
N LYS A 95 14.40 -5.40 -19.15
CA LYS A 95 15.84 -5.63 -18.99
C LYS A 95 16.25 -5.29 -17.56
N TYR A 96 17.25 -6.00 -17.03
CA TYR A 96 17.84 -5.70 -15.71
C TYR A 96 18.23 -4.22 -15.59
N GLY A 97 18.88 -3.66 -16.62
CA GLY A 97 19.26 -2.25 -16.66
C GLY A 97 18.08 -1.28 -16.52
N SER A 98 16.87 -1.66 -16.95
CA SER A 98 15.67 -0.86 -16.75
C SER A 98 15.27 -0.78 -15.28
N ILE A 99 15.33 -1.90 -14.55
CA ILE A 99 15.05 -1.94 -13.10
C ILE A 99 16.09 -1.11 -12.35
N VAL A 100 17.39 -1.32 -12.62
CA VAL A 100 18.46 -0.56 -11.97
C VAL A 100 18.29 0.93 -12.21
N LYS A 101 17.96 1.34 -13.44
CA LYS A 101 17.67 2.74 -13.76
C LYS A 101 16.46 3.29 -13.02
N ALA A 102 15.43 2.46 -12.79
CA ALA A 102 14.26 2.86 -11.99
C ALA A 102 14.63 3.07 -10.52
N LEU A 103 15.40 2.14 -9.94
CA LEU A 103 15.89 2.25 -8.57
C LEU A 103 16.80 3.46 -8.36
N HIS A 104 17.73 3.69 -9.30
CA HIS A 104 18.58 4.88 -9.29
C HIS A 104 17.76 6.17 -9.38
N ARG A 105 16.73 6.21 -10.23
CA ARG A 105 15.84 7.37 -10.32
C ARG A 105 15.05 7.58 -9.04
N PHE A 106 14.62 6.49 -8.39
CA PHE A 106 13.93 6.55 -7.12
C PHE A 106 14.84 7.11 -6.01
N SER A 107 16.10 6.67 -5.92
CA SER A 107 17.03 7.15 -4.91
C SER A 107 17.37 8.64 -5.00
N HIS A 108 17.25 9.24 -6.19
CA HIS A 108 17.51 10.66 -6.42
C HIS A 108 16.26 11.54 -6.29
N LYS A 109 15.11 10.97 -5.91
CA LYS A 109 13.87 11.73 -5.74
C LYS A 109 13.65 12.07 -4.27
N TYR A 110 13.50 13.36 -4.02
CA TYR A 110 12.99 13.86 -2.75
C TYR A 110 11.46 13.79 -2.76
N GLN A 111 10.87 13.20 -1.72
CA GLN A 111 9.43 13.09 -1.57
C GLN A 111 8.90 14.32 -0.81
N ASN A 112 8.15 15.17 -1.51
CA ASN A 112 7.57 16.40 -0.94
C ASN A 112 6.22 16.10 -0.27
N TYR A 113 6.21 15.34 0.83
CA TYR A 113 4.96 14.94 1.49
C TYR A 113 4.31 16.03 2.36
N GLY A 114 4.93 17.21 2.46
CA GLY A 114 4.60 18.16 3.54
C GLY A 114 5.08 17.60 4.88
N ASN A 115 5.39 18.47 5.84
CA ASN A 115 6.03 18.07 7.09
C ASN A 115 5.18 17.01 7.83
N PRO A 116 5.62 15.74 7.92
CA PRO A 116 4.81 14.70 8.54
C PRO A 116 5.04 14.76 10.05
N ILE A 117 4.11 15.40 10.78
CA ILE A 117 4.12 15.46 12.25
C ILE A 117 4.01 14.05 12.90
N PHE A 118 3.91 12.97 12.11
CA PHE A 118 3.85 11.59 12.59
C PHE A 118 5.13 10.75 12.40
N GLN A 119 6.27 11.35 12.05
CA GLN A 119 7.58 10.69 12.23
C GLN A 119 8.28 11.16 13.50
N VAL A 120 7.70 10.87 14.67
CA VAL A 120 8.43 10.95 15.95
C VAL A 120 8.60 9.55 16.51
N ASN A 121 9.70 8.92 16.07
CA ASN A 121 10.72 8.24 16.87
C ASN A 121 11.27 7.03 16.10
N GLU A 122 12.23 7.28 15.21
CA GLU A 122 13.39 6.40 15.14
C GLU A 122 14.61 7.20 14.72
N ARG A 123 15.66 7.01 15.50
CA ARG A 123 16.80 7.91 15.66
C ARG A 123 17.61 8.04 14.38
N ARG A 124 18.12 9.25 14.16
CA ARG A 124 19.40 9.48 13.48
C ARG A 124 20.46 8.63 14.19
N GLN A 125 20.83 7.50 13.60
CA GLN A 125 22.15 6.92 13.79
C GLN A 125 22.53 6.21 12.49
N GLU A 126 23.76 6.47 12.08
CA GLU A 126 24.40 6.04 10.86
C GLU A 126 24.28 4.52 10.66
N SER A 127 23.44 4.10 9.72
CA SER A 127 23.60 2.83 9.00
C SER A 127 22.47 2.71 8.00
N HIS A 128 22.85 2.67 6.71
CA HIS A 128 22.07 2.20 5.55
C HIS A 128 20.54 2.41 5.58
N PRO A 129 19.97 3.24 4.69
CA PRO A 129 18.53 3.24 4.51
C PRO A 129 18.15 1.87 3.95
N PHE A 130 17.55 1.02 4.78
CA PHE A 130 16.83 -0.15 4.31
C PHE A 130 15.62 0.35 3.51
N CYS A 131 15.84 0.73 2.26
CA CYS A 131 14.77 0.98 1.30
C CYS A 131 14.04 -0.34 1.09
N TYR A 132 12.80 -0.44 1.56
CA TYR A 132 11.96 -1.60 1.29
C TYR A 132 11.43 -1.49 -0.13
N VAL A 133 12.25 -1.95 -1.09
CA VAL A 133 11.85 -2.09 -2.49
C VAL A 133 10.93 -3.30 -2.59
N LYS A 134 9.61 -3.06 -2.53
CA LYS A 134 8.62 -4.09 -2.82
C LYS A 134 8.11 -3.93 -4.24
N CYS A 135 8.70 -4.69 -5.16
CA CYS A 135 8.16 -4.82 -6.51
C CYS A 135 6.91 -5.69 -6.48
N VAL A 136 5.73 -5.06 -6.61
CA VAL A 136 4.52 -5.79 -6.99
C VAL A 136 4.55 -5.95 -8.51
N LEU A 137 4.83 -7.16 -9.00
CA LEU A 137 4.57 -7.51 -10.39
C LEU A 137 3.07 -7.78 -10.52
N LEU A 138 2.35 -6.90 -11.23
CA LEU A 138 1.02 -7.22 -11.72
C LEU A 138 1.19 -8.04 -13.01
N GLU A 139 1.22 -9.36 -12.90
CA GLU A 139 1.03 -10.23 -14.07
C GLU A 139 -0.46 -10.37 -14.36
N ARG A 140 -0.86 -10.04 -15.59
CA ARG A 140 -2.08 -10.59 -16.16
C ARG A 140 -1.69 -11.81 -16.97
N ALA A 141 -2.20 -12.98 -16.58
CA ALA A 141 -2.42 -14.07 -17.51
C ALA A 141 -3.36 -13.56 -18.60
N GLU A 142 -2.92 -13.65 -19.86
CA GLU A 142 -3.71 -13.36 -21.04
C GLU A 142 -5.00 -14.21 -21.00
N VAL A 143 -6.16 -13.56 -21.07
CA VAL A 143 -7.40 -14.20 -21.52
C VAL A 143 -7.94 -13.27 -22.60
N TYR A 144 -7.88 -13.77 -23.83
CA TYR A 144 -8.51 -13.21 -25.03
C TYR A 144 -10.03 -13.20 -24.88
#